data_AF-A0A8D9ATT4-F1
#
_entry.id   AF-A0A8D9ATT4-F1
#
_cell.length_a   1.000
_cell.length_b   1.000
_cell.length_c   1.000
_cell.angle_alpha   90.00
_cell.angle_beta   90.00
_cell.angle_gamma   90.00
#
_symmetry.space_group_name_H-M   'P 1'
#
loop_
_entity.id
_entity.type
_entity.pdbx_description
1 polymer ?
#
loop_
_entity_poly.entity_id
_entity_poly.type
_entity_poly.pdbx_seq_one_letter_code
_entity_poly.pdbx_strand_id
1 'polypeptide(L)'
;MTGPTVEWTFYVTKVKKASSLIQQCASCNQAKEVDQEKKSIYEPCIPYFKENFNLKDVKVIGLLIGARGAMTLLFEEFRRNFNLPKSILKEITIAAVRGSCKIIHNHLYKNT
;
A
#
# COMPACT_ATOMS: atom_id res chain seq x y z
N MET A 1 -17.41 -24.41 10.62
CA MET A 1 -16.54 -23.60 11.50
C MET A 1 -15.91 -22.51 10.66
N THR A 2 -15.95 -21.29 11.20
CA THR A 2 -15.79 -19.96 10.56
C THR A 2 -14.58 -19.80 9.64
N GLY A 3 -14.82 -19.27 8.43
CA GLY A 3 -13.85 -19.13 7.34
C GLY A 3 -12.78 -18.04 7.55
N PRO A 4 -11.80 -17.92 6.63
CA PRO A 4 -10.77 -16.90 6.77
C PRO A 4 -11.26 -15.55 6.23
N THR A 5 -11.34 -14.59 7.14
CA THR A 5 -11.53 -13.16 6.90
C THR A 5 -10.47 -12.64 5.93
N VAL A 6 -10.87 -12.38 4.68
CA VAL A 6 -10.11 -11.53 3.77
C VAL A 6 -10.48 -10.08 4.07
N GLU A 7 -9.64 -9.39 4.85
CA GLU A 7 -9.75 -7.96 5.04
C GLU A 7 -8.52 -7.27 4.43
N TRP A 8 -8.64 -6.87 3.17
CA TRP A 8 -7.76 -5.90 2.54
C TRP A 8 -8.61 -4.71 2.12
N THR A 9 -8.97 -3.89 3.10
CA THR A 9 -9.77 -2.68 2.87
C THR A 9 -8.84 -1.46 2.95
N PHE A 10 -8.39 -0.96 1.79
CA PHE A 10 -7.76 0.36 1.69
C PHE A 10 -8.70 1.32 0.93
N TYR A 11 -9.54 2.05 1.67
CA TYR A 11 -10.23 3.24 1.19
C TYR A 11 -9.56 4.48 1.76
N VAL A 12 -9.00 5.36 0.94
CA VAL A 12 -8.64 6.70 1.41
C VAL A 12 -8.89 7.79 0.35
N THR A 13 -9.71 8.77 0.73
CA THR A 13 -10.26 9.89 -0.07
C THR A 13 -9.56 11.23 0.23
N LYS A 14 -9.17 11.96 -0.84
CA LYS A 14 -8.66 13.36 -1.02
C LYS A 14 -7.41 13.86 -0.24
N VAL A 15 -6.58 14.85 -0.65
CA VAL A 15 -5.98 15.48 -1.88
C VAL A 15 -5.13 16.68 -1.36
N LYS A 16 -3.84 16.88 -1.73
CA LYS A 16 -3.26 18.14 -2.30
C LYS A 16 -1.71 18.14 -2.44
N LYS A 17 -1.29 18.85 -3.49
CA LYS A 17 -0.03 18.94 -4.25
C LYS A 17 1.29 19.18 -3.48
N ALA A 18 2.36 18.64 -4.09
CA ALA A 18 3.70 19.23 -4.33
C ALA A 18 4.95 18.73 -3.56
N SER A 19 5.88 18.20 -4.37
CA SER A 19 7.34 18.40 -4.38
C SER A 19 8.24 17.63 -3.39
N SER A 20 8.97 16.70 -4.02
CA SER A 20 10.44 16.51 -4.06
C SER A 20 11.23 15.91 -2.89
N LEU A 21 11.96 14.84 -3.28
CA LEU A 21 13.28 14.36 -2.84
C LEU A 21 13.37 13.55 -1.53
N ILE A 22 13.64 12.24 -1.64
CA ILE A 22 14.90 11.56 -1.19
C ILE A 22 14.76 10.01 -1.16
N GLN A 23 15.84 9.37 -1.64
CA GLN A 23 16.39 8.00 -1.51
C GLN A 23 15.65 6.75 -2.02
N GLN A 24 16.42 5.97 -2.77
CA GLN A 24 16.07 5.13 -3.92
C GLN A 24 16.70 3.74 -3.74
N CYS A 25 15.97 2.64 -3.98
CA CYS A 25 16.52 1.27 -3.96
C CYS A 25 16.08 0.43 -5.17
N ALA A 26 17.10 -0.13 -5.85
CA ALA A 26 17.22 -1.24 -6.82
C ALA A 26 16.33 -1.36 -8.08
N SER A 27 15.11 -0.83 -8.14
CA SER A 27 14.36 -0.71 -9.40
C SER A 27 13.50 0.55 -9.36
N CYS A 28 14.10 1.68 -9.71
CA CYS A 28 13.46 3.00 -9.64
C CYS A 28 12.10 3.09 -10.37
N ASN A 29 11.82 2.15 -11.27
CA ASN A 29 10.61 2.11 -12.06
C ASN A 29 9.60 1.05 -11.61
N GLN A 30 9.96 0.03 -10.83
CA GLN A 30 9.01 -1.05 -10.51
C GLN A 30 7.77 -0.52 -9.77
N ALA A 31 7.97 0.40 -8.82
CA ALA A 31 6.83 1.01 -8.12
C ALA A 31 5.94 1.82 -9.07
N LYS A 32 6.52 2.48 -10.08
CA LYS A 32 5.78 3.25 -11.09
C LYS A 32 5.07 2.35 -12.08
N GLU A 33 5.73 1.29 -12.55
CA GLU A 33 5.19 0.28 -13.45
C GLU A 33 3.99 -0.42 -12.80
N VAL A 34 4.13 -0.84 -11.54
CA VAL A 34 3.03 -1.44 -10.79
C VAL A 34 1.91 -0.43 -10.57
N ASP A 35 2.20 0.83 -10.24
CA ASP A 35 1.17 1.87 -10.13
C ASP A 35 0.40 2.09 -11.44
N GLN A 36 1.09 2.15 -12.58
CA GLN A 36 0.48 2.24 -13.90
C GLN A 36 -0.37 1.01 -14.24
N GLU A 37 0.17 -0.18 -14.01
CA GLU A 37 -0.55 -1.45 -14.21
C GLU A 37 -1.85 -1.46 -13.39
N LYS A 38 -1.76 -1.18 -12.07
CA LYS A 38 -2.92 -1.20 -11.19
C LYS A 38 -3.94 -0.12 -11.57
N LYS A 39 -3.50 1.08 -11.96
CA LYS A 39 -4.40 2.12 -12.47
C LYS A 39 -5.15 1.67 -13.73
N SER A 40 -4.44 1.08 -14.69
CA SER A 40 -5.07 0.60 -15.94
C SER A 40 -6.18 -0.42 -15.71
N ILE A 41 -6.05 -1.24 -14.66
CA ILE A 41 -7.03 -2.28 -14.30
C ILE A 41 -8.19 -1.70 -13.50
N TYR A 42 -7.92 -0.84 -12.51
CA TYR A 42 -8.92 -0.47 -11.51
C TYR A 42 -9.54 0.92 -11.69
N GLU A 43 -8.88 1.86 -12.39
CA GLU A 43 -9.50 3.17 -12.68
C GLU A 43 -10.80 3.06 -13.49
N PRO A 44 -10.93 2.14 -14.47
CA PRO A 44 -12.21 1.90 -15.15
C PRO A 44 -13.34 1.45 -14.23
N CYS A 45 -13.02 0.86 -13.07
CA CYS A 45 -14.01 0.42 -12.09
C CYS A 45 -14.47 1.54 -11.14
N ILE A 46 -13.83 2.72 -11.16
CA ILE A 46 -14.16 3.83 -10.25
C ILE A 46 -15.65 4.25 -10.30
N PRO A 47 -16.31 4.39 -11.46
CA PRO A 47 -17.72 4.78 -11.51
C PRO A 47 -18.61 3.82 -10.70
N TYR A 48 -18.42 2.52 -10.88
CA TYR A 48 -19.14 1.49 -10.13
C TYR A 48 -18.97 1.67 -8.62
N PHE A 49 -17.74 1.88 -8.14
CA PHE A 49 -17.51 2.07 -6.70
C PHE A 49 -18.07 3.39 -6.17
N LYS A 50 -18.05 4.47 -6.96
CA LYS A 50 -18.64 5.75 -6.56
C LYS A 50 -20.16 5.65 -6.40
N GLU A 51 -20.82 5.00 -7.34
CA GLU A 51 -22.27 4.85 -7.36
C GLU A 51 -22.77 3.90 -6.26
N ASN A 52 -22.12 2.74 -6.11
CA ASN A 52 -22.60 1.70 -5.18
C ASN A 52 -22.21 1.95 -3.72
N PHE A 53 -21.13 2.69 -3.46
CA PHE A 53 -20.63 2.95 -2.10
C PHE A 53 -20.66 4.43 -1.71
N ASN A 54 -21.29 5.29 -2.53
CA ASN A 54 -21.45 6.72 -2.30
C ASN A 54 -20.11 7.44 -2.00
N LEU A 55 -19.04 7.03 -2.70
CA LEU A 55 -17.69 7.54 -2.51
C LEU A 55 -17.47 8.82 -3.33
N LYS A 56 -16.92 9.87 -2.71
CA LYS A 56 -16.66 11.15 -3.41
C LYS A 56 -15.42 11.08 -4.32
N ASP A 57 -14.29 10.65 -3.79
CA ASP A 57 -13.00 10.74 -4.46
C ASP A 57 -12.19 9.45 -4.33
N VAL A 58 -12.24 8.64 -5.38
CA VAL A 58 -11.48 7.38 -5.43
C VAL A 58 -10.21 7.62 -6.23
N LYS A 59 -9.07 7.17 -5.70
CA LYS A 59 -7.78 7.17 -6.38
C LYS A 59 -7.17 5.78 -6.26
N VAL A 60 -6.69 5.25 -7.38
CA VAL A 60 -5.89 4.02 -7.37
C VAL A 60 -4.43 4.42 -7.18
N ILE A 61 -3.78 3.79 -6.19
CA ILE A 61 -2.33 3.93 -5.94
C ILE A 61 -1.76 2.52 -5.84
N GLY A 62 -0.87 2.18 -6.76
CA GLY A 62 -0.17 0.89 -6.73
C GLY A 62 1.07 0.96 -5.83
N LEU A 63 1.41 -0.21 -5.28
CA LEU A 63 2.64 -0.47 -4.52
C LEU A 63 3.08 0.63 -3.56
N LEU A 64 2.36 0.76 -2.44
CA LEU A 64 2.75 1.60 -1.33
C LEU A 64 3.98 1.02 -0.60
N ILE A 65 3.88 -0.24 -0.18
CA ILE A 65 4.96 -0.95 0.52
C ILE A 65 5.29 -2.19 -0.28
N GLY A 66 6.55 -2.30 -0.71
CA GLY A 66 7.06 -3.43 -1.45
C GLY A 66 7.30 -4.66 -0.57
N ALA A 67 7.63 -5.77 -1.24
CA ALA A 67 8.11 -6.97 -0.55
C ALA A 67 9.29 -6.60 0.38
N ARG A 68 9.33 -7.22 1.57
CA ARG A 68 10.33 -6.95 2.63
C ARG A 68 10.27 -5.54 3.24
N GLY A 69 9.14 -4.82 3.10
CA GLY A 69 8.96 -3.52 3.74
C GLY A 69 9.62 -2.35 3.01
N ALA A 70 9.97 -2.52 1.73
CA ALA A 70 10.55 -1.45 0.93
C ALA A 70 9.53 -0.30 0.75
N MET A 71 9.81 0.87 1.32
CA MET A 71 8.93 2.03 1.21
C MET A 71 9.17 2.75 -0.12
N THR A 72 8.09 2.98 -0.88
CA THR A 72 8.16 3.66 -2.18
C THR A 72 7.94 5.17 -2.03
N LEU A 73 8.33 5.95 -3.05
CA LEU A 73 7.99 7.37 -3.11
C LEU A 73 6.46 7.61 -3.10
N LEU A 74 5.69 6.67 -3.67
CA LEU A 74 4.23 6.71 -3.65
C LEU A 74 3.68 6.63 -2.22
N PHE A 75 4.35 5.88 -1.33
CA PHE A 75 3.99 5.86 0.08
C PHE A 75 4.28 7.18 0.79
N GLU A 76 5.42 7.82 0.52
CA GLU A 76 5.72 9.12 1.11
C GLU A 76 4.75 10.20 0.61
N GLU A 77 4.40 10.18 -0.67
CA GLU A 77 3.35 11.04 -1.22
C GLU A 77 1.99 10.76 -0.58
N PHE A 78 1.61 9.49 -0.43
CA PHE A 78 0.41 9.08 0.29
C PHE A 78 0.42 9.63 1.72
N ARG A 79 1.50 9.39 2.47
CA ARG A 79 1.68 9.87 3.85
C ARG A 79 1.46 11.38 3.95
N ARG A 80 2.06 12.14 3.04
CA ARG A 80 1.92 13.60 2.97
C ARG A 80 0.50 14.03 2.59
N ASN A 81 -0.11 13.40 1.59
CA ASN A 81 -1.47 13.71 1.13
C ASN A 81 -2.52 13.48 2.23
N PHE A 82 -2.27 12.52 3.12
CA PHE A 82 -3.15 12.17 4.23
C PHE A 82 -2.69 12.75 5.57
N ASN A 83 -1.71 13.66 5.59
CA ASN A 83 -1.15 14.28 6.79
C ASN A 83 -0.77 13.26 7.89
N LEU A 84 -0.29 12.08 7.48
CA LEU A 84 0.09 11.02 8.41
C LEU A 84 1.43 11.36 9.07
N PRO A 85 1.57 11.16 10.40
CA PRO A 85 2.79 11.49 11.10
C PRO A 85 3.95 10.59 10.65
N LYS A 86 5.18 11.12 10.67
CA LYS A 86 6.37 10.31 10.32
C LYS A 86 6.59 9.12 11.26
N SER A 87 6.03 9.14 12.48
CA SER A 87 6.06 8.02 13.42
C SER A 87 5.47 6.74 12.82
N ILE A 88 4.51 6.85 11.90
CA ILE A 88 3.87 5.69 11.26
C ILE A 88 4.87 4.83 10.47
N LEU A 89 5.95 5.43 9.97
CA LEU A 89 7.02 4.72 9.25
C LEU A 89 7.64 3.63 10.13
N LYS A 90 7.87 3.97 11.40
CA LYS A 90 8.45 3.05 12.39
C LYS A 90 7.49 1.90 12.68
N GLU A 91 6.21 2.20 12.87
CA GLU A 91 5.18 1.19 13.14
C GLU A 91 5.01 0.22 11.97
N ILE A 92 4.94 0.74 10.75
CA ILE A 92 4.87 -0.05 9.52
C ILE A 92 6.10 -0.93 9.36
N THR A 93 7.30 -0.38 9.61
CA THR A 93 8.55 -1.14 9.52
C THR A 93 8.57 -2.29 10.53
N ILE A 94 8.19 -2.02 11.78
CA ILE A 94 8.10 -3.04 12.82
C ILE A 94 7.08 -4.12 12.44
N ALA A 95 5.91 -3.73 11.92
CA ALA A 95 4.88 -4.66 11.47
C ALA A 95 5.37 -5.54 10.31
N ALA A 96 6.05 -4.97 9.32
CA ALA A 96 6.60 -5.70 8.18
C ALA A 96 7.67 -6.72 8.60
N VAL A 97 8.58 -6.33 9.50
CA VAL A 97 9.60 -7.23 10.05
C VAL A 97 8.95 -8.35 10.87
N ARG A 98 8.01 -8.02 11.76
CA ARG A 98 7.26 -9.02 12.54
C ARG A 98 6.52 -10.02 11.65
N GLY A 99 5.86 -9.53 10.60
CA GLY A 99 5.19 -10.37 9.62
C GLY A 99 6.17 -11.32 8.92
N SER A 100 7.35 -10.81 8.52
CA SER A 100 8.41 -11.60 7.91
C SER A 100 8.93 -12.70 8.85
N CYS A 101 9.19 -12.37 10.11
CA CYS A 101 9.57 -13.35 11.13
C CYS A 101 8.50 -14.43 11.33
N LYS A 102 7.21 -14.06 11.31
CA LYS A 102 6.11 -15.00 11.44
C LYS A 102 6.04 -15.98 10.26
N ILE A 103 6.29 -15.49 9.04
CA ILE A 103 6.37 -16.35 7.84
C ILE A 103 7.51 -17.36 7.99
N ILE A 104 8.71 -16.89 8.38
CA ILE A 104 9.87 -17.75 8.59
C ILE A 104 9.60 -18.77 9.70
N HIS A 105 9.07 -18.32 10.84
CA HIS A 105 8.74 -19.19 11.96
C HIS A 105 7.75 -20.29 11.55
N ASN A 106 6.67 -19.95 10.85
CA ASN A 106 5.73 -20.96 10.37
C ASN A 106 6.39 -21.91 9.36
N HIS A 107 7.24 -21.41 8.47
CA HIS A 107 7.94 -22.27 7.51
C HIS A 107 8.86 -23.29 8.20
N LEU A 108 9.56 -22.87 9.26
CA LEU A 108 10.50 -23.71 10.01
C LEU A 108 9.80 -24.69 10.97
N TYR A 109 8.68 -24.30 11.57
CA TYR A 109 8.11 -25.01 12.71
C TYR A 109 6.66 -25.50 12.54
N LYS A 110 5.96 -25.16 11.46
CA LYS A 110 4.58 -25.63 11.19
C LYS A 110 4.45 -26.59 10.00
N ASN A 111 5.54 -26.87 9.28
CA ASN A 111 5.56 -27.86 8.20
C ASN A 111 6.12 -29.23 8.67
N THR A 112 6.00 -29.54 9.97
CA THR A 112 6.33 -30.83 10.58
C THR A 112 5.14 -31.30 11.39
#